data_AF-A0A1B0ET39-F1
#
_entry.id   AF-A0A1B0ET39-F1
#
_cell.length_a   1.000
_cell.length_b   1.000
_cell.length_c   1.000
_cell.angle_alpha   90.00
_cell.angle_beta   90.00
_cell.angle_gamma   90.00
#
_symmetry.space_group_name_H-M   'P 1'
#
loop_
_entity.id
_entity.type
_entity.pdbx_description
1 polymer ?
#
loop_
_entity_poly.entity_id
_entity_poly.type
_entity_poly.pdbx_seq_one_letter_code
_entity_poly.pdbx_strand_id
1 'polypeptide(L)'
;MLQINRNPAPEIFKVPKTPEKSPVNSPIGQSINNGPSPQMKSSIKRSAENLSTSSSPRKKRKNGEQLPQPKNPVALLNELRQGLTYTLEAQTGPVHAPLFTISVEVDGQTYTGQGRSKKMARLAAAESALRSFIQLKDGAVLSPLKPTNNVDFTSDEHIENGTSSDSESDCEIRILIQRSLESISQNNSAKAALAALCNISYSPMQTQLPKSTVTSINYSDKECPELAQTIADGIGKFVLQKFTEIMVGHEVYSRRKVLAGIVMTCGPDLNQAKVISVSTGTKCVNGEYISVSGSAVNDCHAEIVSRRCLVDYLYGQLMMHLNDETASDSIFVRPTKQGELYQLKDNIQFHLYINTAPCGDARIFSPHEEDATLGIDKHPNRKARGQLRTKIESGEGTIPVKNSDGIQTWDGVLQGQRLLTMSCSDKIAKWNVLGVQGALLASIIQPIYLTSIVLGSLLHPAHMYRAVCGRIENSIQNLPPPYQLNRPKLALVTSSEMRNPIKAPNFSINWTYGNAEVEIINSITGKTIHNKISRITKQSFFARYAKLISQLPLIEKRATIDCDYGEMKASVHEYQIAKQELFTAFKREDLGHWLKKPIEQNQFSLPQ
;
A
#
# COMPACT_ATOMS: atom_id res chain seq x y z
N MET A 1 -37.42 -47.52 -51.35
CA MET A 1 -38.20 -47.50 -50.09
C MET A 1 -37.25 -47.53 -48.90
N LEU A 2 -37.72 -47.08 -47.73
CA LEU A 2 -37.05 -47.02 -46.43
C LEU A 2 -36.30 -48.30 -46.02
N GLN A 3 -35.19 -48.17 -45.29
CA GLN A 3 -35.21 -48.34 -43.81
C GLN A 3 -33.91 -47.89 -43.11
N ILE A 4 -34.03 -47.69 -41.81
CA ILE A 4 -33.04 -47.10 -40.88
C ILE A 4 -32.56 -48.20 -39.92
N ASN A 5 -31.28 -48.19 -39.49
CA ASN A 5 -30.93 -48.71 -38.16
C ASN A 5 -29.69 -48.04 -37.54
N ARG A 6 -29.48 -48.19 -36.21
CA ARG A 6 -28.68 -47.29 -35.34
C ARG A 6 -27.42 -47.93 -34.71
N ASN A 7 -26.35 -47.13 -34.55
CA ASN A 7 -25.26 -47.17 -33.53
C ASN A 7 -24.36 -48.44 -33.45
N PRO A 8 -23.13 -48.42 -32.85
CA PRO A 8 -22.60 -47.55 -31.77
C PRO A 8 -21.12 -47.06 -31.93
N ALA A 9 -20.48 -46.63 -30.83
CA ALA A 9 -19.05 -46.28 -30.65
C ALA A 9 -18.54 -46.93 -29.33
N PRO A 10 -17.27 -46.77 -28.84
CA PRO A 10 -16.02 -46.18 -29.40
C PRO A 10 -14.78 -47.13 -29.27
N GLU A 11 -13.56 -46.70 -29.63
CA GLU A 11 -12.30 -47.43 -29.33
C GLU A 11 -11.13 -46.57 -28.80
N ILE A 12 -10.18 -47.23 -28.13
CA ILE A 12 -9.06 -46.68 -27.34
C ILE A 12 -7.74 -47.32 -27.81
N PHE A 13 -6.63 -46.57 -27.95
CA PHE A 13 -5.30 -47.16 -28.18
C PHE A 13 -4.18 -46.61 -27.27
N LYS A 14 -3.17 -47.48 -27.02
CA LYS A 14 -2.17 -47.38 -25.95
C LYS A 14 -0.74 -47.09 -26.45
N VAL A 15 0.10 -46.66 -25.51
CA VAL A 15 1.56 -46.37 -25.62
C VAL A 15 2.42 -47.65 -25.55
N PRO A 16 3.60 -47.70 -26.22
CA PRO A 16 4.73 -48.56 -25.83
C PRO A 16 6.04 -47.80 -25.48
N LYS A 17 7.02 -48.53 -24.90
CA LYS A 17 8.20 -48.03 -24.17
C LYS A 17 9.55 -48.17 -24.94
N THR A 18 10.60 -47.58 -24.35
CA THR A 18 12.04 -47.65 -24.67
C THR A 18 12.73 -49.00 -24.38
N PRO A 19 13.95 -49.21 -24.92
CA PRO A 19 14.93 -50.15 -24.33
C PRO A 19 16.39 -49.61 -24.20
N GLU A 20 17.25 -50.40 -23.54
CA GLU A 20 18.72 -50.27 -23.39
C GLU A 20 19.42 -51.62 -23.81
N LYS A 21 20.74 -51.91 -23.72
CA LYS A 21 21.95 -51.24 -23.19
C LYS A 21 23.25 -51.91 -23.70
N SER A 22 24.23 -51.15 -24.23
CA SER A 22 25.71 -51.46 -24.23
C SER A 22 26.23 -52.80 -24.85
N PRO A 23 27.55 -53.12 -24.90
CA PRO A 23 28.77 -52.37 -25.34
C PRO A 23 29.69 -53.18 -26.34
N VAL A 24 30.91 -52.69 -26.69
CA VAL A 24 32.24 -53.44 -26.81
C VAL A 24 33.31 -52.79 -27.76
N ASN A 25 34.52 -52.58 -27.21
CA ASN A 25 35.95 -52.48 -27.68
C ASN A 25 36.44 -52.14 -29.14
N SER A 26 37.27 -51.07 -29.23
CA SER A 26 38.73 -50.94 -29.62
C SER A 26 39.35 -51.61 -30.91
N PRO A 27 40.60 -51.29 -31.40
CA PRO A 27 41.66 -50.32 -30.95
C PRO A 27 42.53 -49.59 -32.06
N ILE A 28 43.61 -48.87 -31.64
CA ILE A 28 44.85 -48.39 -32.38
C ILE A 28 44.73 -47.16 -33.33
N GLY A 29 45.61 -46.13 -33.31
CA GLY A 29 46.70 -45.81 -32.36
C GLY A 29 47.63 -44.60 -32.70
N GLN A 30 48.48 -44.22 -31.72
CA GLN A 30 49.76 -43.45 -31.74
C GLN A 30 49.83 -41.95 -32.17
N SER A 31 50.74 -41.09 -31.64
CA SER A 31 51.47 -41.00 -30.33
C SER A 31 52.33 -39.71 -30.20
N ILE A 32 52.91 -39.47 -28.99
CA ILE A 32 53.99 -38.50 -28.57
C ILE A 32 53.52 -37.02 -28.42
N ASN A 33 53.90 -36.14 -27.44
CA ASN A 33 54.68 -36.12 -26.16
C ASN A 33 53.91 -35.20 -25.15
N ASN A 34 53.95 -35.27 -23.81
CA ASN A 34 54.98 -35.05 -22.75
C ASN A 34 55.48 -33.58 -22.56
N GLY A 35 55.51 -32.97 -21.35
CA GLY A 35 55.28 -33.48 -19.98
C GLY A 35 54.87 -32.39 -18.95
N PRO A 36 55.30 -32.45 -17.67
CA PRO A 36 54.47 -33.10 -16.65
C PRO A 36 54.02 -32.23 -15.45
N SER A 37 53.05 -32.76 -14.70
CA SER A 37 52.76 -32.44 -13.30
C SER A 37 52.53 -33.75 -12.52
N PRO A 38 52.85 -33.85 -11.23
CA PRO A 38 52.33 -34.93 -10.38
C PRO A 38 51.48 -34.44 -9.20
N GLN A 39 50.38 -35.14 -8.96
CA GLN A 39 49.57 -35.10 -7.73
C GLN A 39 50.04 -36.19 -6.74
N MET A 40 49.64 -36.10 -5.46
CA MET A 40 48.85 -37.12 -4.71
C MET A 40 48.79 -36.74 -3.22
N LYS A 41 47.60 -36.53 -2.63
CA LYS A 41 46.72 -37.50 -1.91
C LYS A 41 47.28 -38.08 -0.60
N SER A 42 46.71 -37.66 0.55
CA SER A 42 45.81 -38.47 1.43
C SER A 42 45.99 -38.28 2.96
N SER A 43 44.83 -38.19 3.64
CA SER A 43 44.48 -38.70 4.99
C SER A 43 45.37 -38.50 6.23
N ILE A 44 44.78 -37.96 7.33
CA ILE A 44 44.67 -38.57 8.70
C ILE A 44 43.88 -37.65 9.68
N LYS A 45 43.30 -38.25 10.75
CA LYS A 45 42.45 -37.63 11.81
C LYS A 45 43.27 -37.19 13.05
N ARG A 46 42.58 -36.48 13.98
CA ARG A 46 42.93 -36.07 15.38
C ARG A 46 43.50 -34.64 15.46
N SER A 47 43.30 -33.84 16.53
CA SER A 47 42.42 -33.92 17.73
C SER A 47 42.31 -32.51 18.35
N ALA A 48 41.41 -32.30 19.32
CA ALA A 48 41.31 -31.04 20.06
C ALA A 48 42.37 -30.94 21.17
N GLU A 49 42.81 -29.73 21.51
CA GLU A 49 43.01 -29.31 22.91
C GLU A 49 43.12 -27.79 23.10
N ASN A 50 43.02 -27.36 24.36
CA ASN A 50 42.86 -25.97 24.79
C ASN A 50 44.17 -25.18 24.83
N LEU A 51 44.10 -23.86 24.69
CA LEU A 51 45.04 -22.96 25.36
C LEU A 51 44.29 -21.82 26.06
N SER A 52 44.53 -21.68 27.37
CA SER A 52 43.97 -20.64 28.23
C SER A 52 45.03 -19.62 28.61
N THR A 53 44.78 -18.32 28.43
CA THR A 53 45.49 -17.27 29.17
C THR A 53 44.56 -16.13 29.60
N SER A 54 44.82 -15.67 30.81
CA SER A 54 44.03 -14.73 31.63
C SER A 54 43.97 -13.30 31.11
N SER A 55 42.85 -12.60 31.35
CA SER A 55 42.89 -11.16 31.70
C SER A 55 41.72 -10.75 32.61
N SER A 56 42.01 -9.94 33.64
CA SER A 56 41.07 -9.57 34.71
C SER A 56 40.12 -8.42 34.33
N PRO A 57 38.91 -8.33 34.90
CA PRO A 57 37.92 -7.33 34.51
C PRO A 57 38.28 -5.91 35.01
N ARG A 58 38.60 -5.00 34.09
CA ARG A 58 38.76 -3.56 34.39
C ARG A 58 37.41 -2.91 34.67
N LYS A 59 37.18 -2.48 35.92
CA LYS A 59 36.08 -1.57 36.30
C LYS A 59 36.19 -0.26 35.49
N LYS A 60 35.20 0.05 34.66
CA LYS A 60 34.96 1.43 34.16
C LYS A 60 33.84 2.07 34.98
N ARG A 61 34.08 3.31 35.42
CA ARG A 61 33.18 4.12 36.25
C ARG A 61 31.92 4.47 35.47
N LYS A 62 30.74 4.33 36.08
CA LYS A 62 29.52 5.01 35.62
C LYS A 62 29.61 6.49 36.01
N ASN A 63 29.34 7.37 35.06
CA ASN A 63 28.74 8.70 35.23
C ASN A 63 28.33 9.18 33.83
N GLY A 64 27.09 9.63 33.69
CA GLY A 64 26.44 9.92 32.41
C GLY A 64 25.00 9.40 32.44
N GLU A 65 24.04 10.33 32.42
CA GLU A 65 22.62 10.03 32.56
C GLU A 65 22.11 9.21 31.37
N GLN A 66 21.41 8.11 31.65
CA GLN A 66 20.73 7.32 30.63
C GLN A 66 19.29 7.82 30.49
N LEU A 67 18.92 8.26 29.29
CA LEU A 67 17.53 8.53 28.92
C LEU A 67 16.67 7.27 29.18
N PRO A 68 15.49 7.40 29.81
CA PRO A 68 14.68 6.25 30.19
C PRO A 68 14.08 5.56 28.95
N GLN A 69 14.42 4.29 28.76
CA GLN A 69 13.75 3.45 27.74
C GLN A 69 12.28 3.23 28.14
N PRO A 70 11.34 3.14 27.17
CA PRO A 70 9.94 2.85 27.46
C PRO A 70 9.82 1.50 28.15
N LYS A 71 9.25 1.49 29.36
CA LYS A 71 9.09 0.28 30.17
C LYS A 71 8.15 -0.71 29.47
N ASN A 72 8.49 -1.99 29.55
CA ASN A 72 7.68 -3.09 29.05
C ASN A 72 6.27 -3.06 29.70
N PRO A 73 5.15 -3.19 28.95
CA PRO A 73 3.79 -3.21 29.50
C PRO A 73 3.58 -4.16 30.69
N VAL A 74 4.17 -5.36 30.64
CA VAL A 74 4.10 -6.34 31.74
C VAL A 74 4.83 -5.82 32.99
N ALA A 75 5.93 -5.10 32.82
CA ALA A 75 6.67 -4.51 33.94
C ALA A 75 5.91 -3.31 34.53
N LEU A 76 5.34 -2.44 33.70
CA LEU A 76 4.52 -1.31 34.15
C LEU A 76 3.27 -1.79 34.91
N LEU A 77 2.59 -2.81 34.40
CA LEU A 77 1.42 -3.39 35.06
C LEU A 77 1.79 -4.04 36.40
N ASN A 78 2.92 -4.75 36.47
CA ASN A 78 3.44 -5.31 37.73
C ASN A 78 3.97 -4.25 38.72
N GLU A 79 4.34 -3.06 38.25
CA GLU A 79 4.67 -1.91 39.11
C GLU A 79 3.40 -1.27 39.72
N LEU A 80 2.28 -1.25 38.97
CA LEU A 80 0.99 -0.72 39.44
C LEU A 80 0.23 -1.69 40.37
N ARG A 81 0.42 -3.00 40.18
CA ARG A 81 -0.12 -4.08 41.03
C ARG A 81 0.91 -5.19 41.15
N GLN A 82 1.42 -5.42 42.36
CA GLN A 82 2.36 -6.51 42.62
C GLN A 82 1.59 -7.84 42.76
N GLY A 83 2.20 -8.96 42.33
CA GLY A 83 1.62 -10.30 42.51
C GLY A 83 0.69 -10.82 41.40
N LEU A 84 0.58 -10.12 40.27
CA LEU A 84 -0.29 -10.53 39.16
C LEU A 84 0.11 -11.88 38.54
N THR A 85 -0.86 -12.76 38.38
CA THR A 85 -0.69 -14.08 37.78
C THR A 85 -1.23 -14.11 36.35
N TYR A 86 -0.41 -14.56 35.40
CA TYR A 86 -0.77 -14.68 33.99
C TYR A 86 -1.03 -16.15 33.64
N THR A 87 -2.27 -16.49 33.32
CA THR A 87 -2.67 -17.87 32.98
C THR A 87 -2.69 -18.08 31.47
N LEU A 88 -2.50 -19.32 31.00
CA LEU A 88 -2.61 -19.69 29.59
C LEU A 88 -3.94 -20.42 29.38
N GLU A 89 -4.89 -19.76 28.74
CA GLU A 89 -6.25 -20.27 28.57
C GLU A 89 -6.37 -21.20 27.36
N ALA A 90 -5.71 -20.85 26.25
CA ALA A 90 -5.80 -21.61 25.01
C ALA A 90 -4.50 -21.58 24.19
N GLN A 91 -4.26 -22.67 23.48
CA GLN A 91 -3.30 -22.73 22.38
C GLN A 91 -4.02 -23.33 21.17
N THR A 92 -4.24 -22.52 20.14
CA THR A 92 -4.97 -22.90 18.92
C THR A 92 -4.12 -22.68 17.67
N GLY A 93 -4.65 -23.04 16.50
CA GLY A 93 -3.96 -22.90 15.22
C GLY A 93 -3.01 -24.07 14.89
N PRO A 94 -2.52 -24.15 13.64
CA PRO A 94 -1.67 -25.24 13.19
C PRO A 94 -0.26 -25.14 13.78
N VAL A 95 0.48 -26.25 13.81
CA VAL A 95 1.84 -26.34 14.41
C VAL A 95 2.81 -25.29 13.85
N HIS A 96 2.66 -24.86 12.59
CA HIS A 96 3.49 -23.85 11.94
C HIS A 96 3.07 -22.39 12.22
N ALA A 97 1.92 -22.17 12.89
CA ALA A 97 1.40 -20.86 13.25
C ALA A 97 0.50 -20.94 14.52
N PRO A 98 1.05 -21.33 15.68
CA PRO A 98 0.29 -21.40 16.92
C PRO A 98 -0.14 -20.01 17.41
N LEU A 99 -1.36 -19.92 17.93
CA LEU A 99 -1.93 -18.76 18.60
C LEU A 99 -2.12 -19.09 20.07
N PHE A 100 -1.54 -18.29 20.95
CA PHE A 100 -1.67 -18.42 22.40
C PHE A 100 -2.60 -17.34 22.93
N THR A 101 -3.57 -17.72 23.76
CA THR A 101 -4.42 -16.81 24.54
C THR A 101 -3.99 -16.85 25.99
N ILE A 102 -3.59 -15.71 26.53
CA ILE A 102 -3.20 -15.54 27.94
C ILE A 102 -4.14 -14.54 28.58
N SER A 103 -4.54 -14.80 29.82
CA SER A 103 -5.27 -13.84 30.63
C SER A 103 -4.48 -13.42 31.87
N VAL A 104 -4.84 -12.24 32.39
CA VAL A 104 -4.38 -11.70 33.66
C VAL A 104 -5.59 -11.14 34.40
N GLU A 105 -5.72 -11.48 35.68
CA GLU A 105 -6.76 -10.91 36.53
C GLU A 105 -6.19 -9.71 37.28
N VAL A 106 -6.86 -8.56 37.19
CA VAL A 106 -6.43 -7.29 37.80
C VAL A 106 -7.66 -6.63 38.39
N ASP A 107 -7.63 -6.36 39.70
CA ASP A 107 -8.73 -5.76 40.48
C ASP A 107 -10.09 -6.47 40.28
N GLY A 108 -10.08 -7.80 40.19
CA GLY A 108 -11.27 -8.65 40.01
C GLY A 108 -11.80 -8.74 38.57
N GLN A 109 -11.14 -8.08 37.61
CA GLN A 109 -11.48 -8.15 36.20
C GLN A 109 -10.42 -8.93 35.41
N THR A 110 -10.85 -9.88 34.59
CA THR A 110 -9.96 -10.67 33.73
C THR A 110 -9.75 -9.97 32.39
N TYR A 111 -8.49 -9.82 31.98
CA TYR A 111 -8.06 -9.22 30.71
C TYR A 111 -7.33 -10.26 29.86
N THR A 112 -7.81 -10.48 28.64
CA THR A 112 -7.27 -11.48 27.71
C THR A 112 -6.39 -10.83 26.63
N GLY A 113 -5.35 -11.54 26.20
CA GLY A 113 -4.45 -11.12 25.14
C GLY A 113 -3.99 -12.31 24.29
N GLN A 114 -3.89 -12.10 22.99
CA GLN A 114 -3.53 -13.13 22.01
C GLN A 114 -2.20 -12.83 21.32
N GLY A 115 -1.45 -13.87 20.95
CA GLY A 115 -0.22 -13.69 20.19
C GLY A 115 0.43 -14.99 19.71
N ARG A 116 1.36 -14.87 18.75
CA ARG A 116 2.10 -16.01 18.15
C ARG A 116 3.13 -16.66 19.09
N SER A 117 3.26 -16.15 20.31
CA SER A 117 4.06 -16.74 21.39
C SER A 117 3.44 -16.37 22.73
N LYS A 118 3.69 -17.19 23.76
CA LYS A 118 3.29 -16.88 25.16
C LYS A 118 3.81 -15.51 25.62
N LYS A 119 4.97 -15.04 25.12
CA LYS A 119 5.51 -13.70 25.43
C LYS A 119 4.65 -12.57 24.82
N MET A 120 4.22 -12.72 23.57
CA MET A 120 3.37 -11.72 22.90
C MET A 120 1.95 -11.69 23.45
N ALA A 121 1.35 -12.86 23.71
CA ALA A 121 0.02 -12.95 24.33
C ALA A 121 -0.01 -12.28 25.71
N ARG A 122 1.04 -12.49 26.52
CA ARG A 122 1.22 -11.83 27.83
C ARG A 122 1.37 -10.31 27.73
N LEU A 123 2.12 -9.82 26.73
CA LEU A 123 2.26 -8.39 26.46
C LEU A 123 0.90 -7.76 26.10
N ALA A 124 0.14 -8.39 25.20
CA ALA A 124 -1.18 -7.92 24.79
C ALA A 124 -2.19 -7.94 25.96
N ALA A 125 -2.16 -8.96 26.82
CA ALA A 125 -3.03 -9.03 28.01
C ALA A 125 -2.72 -7.90 28.99
N ALA A 126 -1.42 -7.63 29.23
CA ALA A 126 -1.00 -6.52 30.08
C ALA A 126 -1.34 -5.15 29.49
N GLU A 127 -1.23 -4.98 28.17
CA GLU A 127 -1.62 -3.75 27.45
C GLU A 127 -3.14 -3.50 27.56
N SER A 128 -3.97 -4.55 27.43
CA SER A 128 -5.42 -4.46 27.64
C SER A 128 -5.80 -4.05 29.06
N ALA A 129 -5.14 -4.62 30.08
CA ALA A 129 -5.35 -4.24 31.48
C ALA A 129 -4.87 -2.80 31.78
N LEU A 130 -3.75 -2.36 31.18
CA LEU A 130 -3.28 -0.99 31.34
C LEU A 130 -4.25 0.05 30.74
N ARG A 131 -4.97 -0.30 29.66
CA ARG A 131 -6.00 0.57 29.06
C ARG A 131 -7.22 0.74 29.97
N SER A 132 -7.64 -0.29 30.71
CA SER A 132 -8.83 -0.18 31.57
C SER A 132 -8.63 0.75 32.76
N PHE A 133 -7.42 0.84 33.30
CA PHE A 133 -7.07 1.82 34.34
C PHE A 133 -7.22 3.28 33.88
N ILE A 134 -7.17 3.54 32.58
CA ILE A 134 -7.40 4.88 32.01
C ILE A 134 -8.90 5.13 31.89
N GLN A 135 -9.69 4.13 31.46
CA GLN A 135 -11.15 4.24 31.33
C GLN A 135 -11.89 4.41 32.67
N LEU A 136 -11.38 3.83 33.76
CA LEU A 136 -12.01 3.90 35.08
C LEU A 136 -12.00 5.29 35.75
N LYS A 137 -11.35 6.31 35.15
CA LYS A 137 -11.29 7.67 35.71
C LYS A 137 -12.34 8.65 35.18
N ASP A 138 -12.97 8.36 34.04
CA ASP A 138 -13.87 9.29 33.34
C ASP A 138 -15.36 8.90 33.41
N GLY A 139 -15.75 8.01 34.34
CA GLY A 139 -17.16 7.78 34.74
C GLY A 139 -18.11 7.15 33.71
N ALA A 140 -17.70 7.01 32.45
CA ALA A 140 -18.53 6.46 31.37
C ALA A 140 -18.50 4.93 31.35
N VAL A 141 -19.51 4.30 31.95
CA VAL A 141 -19.69 2.83 31.91
C VAL A 141 -20.34 2.42 30.58
N LEU A 142 -19.67 1.55 29.82
CA LEU A 142 -20.29 0.74 28.77
C LEU A 142 -20.02 -0.74 29.04
N SER A 143 -21.08 -1.48 29.36
CA SER A 143 -21.03 -2.92 29.60
C SER A 143 -20.94 -3.71 28.27
N PRO A 144 -20.19 -4.82 28.20
CA PRO A 144 -20.14 -5.65 27.01
C PRO A 144 -21.49 -6.34 26.73
N LEU A 145 -22.02 -6.16 25.51
CA LEU A 145 -23.16 -6.93 25.01
C LEU A 145 -22.81 -8.42 24.97
N LYS A 146 -23.57 -9.24 25.71
CA LYS A 146 -23.56 -10.70 25.57
C LYS A 146 -24.37 -11.13 24.34
N PRO A 147 -24.02 -12.25 23.68
CA PRO A 147 -24.76 -12.74 22.52
C PRO A 147 -26.18 -13.20 22.89
N THR A 148 -27.08 -13.02 21.93
CA THR A 148 -28.52 -13.29 22.03
C THR A 148 -28.86 -14.76 22.27
N ASN A 149 -29.85 -15.01 23.14
CA ASN A 149 -30.78 -16.13 23.04
C ASN A 149 -32.15 -15.69 23.59
N ASN A 150 -33.22 -16.21 22.97
CA ASN A 150 -34.63 -15.84 23.16
C ASN A 150 -35.09 -15.70 24.62
N VAL A 151 -35.92 -14.70 24.92
CA VAL A 151 -37.41 -14.86 25.03
C VAL A 151 -38.12 -13.50 24.99
N ASP A 152 -39.39 -13.55 24.56
CA ASP A 152 -40.38 -12.47 24.48
C ASP A 152 -41.22 -12.41 25.77
N PHE A 153 -41.47 -11.21 26.32
CA PHE A 153 -42.68 -10.91 27.12
C PHE A 153 -42.91 -9.39 27.34
N THR A 154 -43.98 -8.87 26.77
CA THR A 154 -44.69 -7.58 26.98
C THR A 154 -44.38 -6.72 28.24
N SER A 155 -44.04 -5.44 28.06
CA SER A 155 -44.50 -4.30 28.90
C SER A 155 -44.06 -2.94 28.33
N ASP A 156 -45.01 -2.01 28.13
CA ASP A 156 -44.75 -0.60 27.80
C ASP A 156 -44.43 0.25 29.04
N GLU A 157 -43.58 1.28 28.93
CA GLU A 157 -43.78 2.56 29.64
C GLU A 157 -43.01 3.73 28.98
N HIS A 158 -43.55 4.95 29.12
CA HIS A 158 -43.10 6.20 28.49
C HIS A 158 -42.43 7.16 29.52
N ILE A 159 -42.09 8.38 29.07
CA ILE A 159 -41.86 9.65 29.83
C ILE A 159 -40.38 9.96 30.19
N GLU A 160 -39.83 11.18 30.05
CA GLU A 160 -40.08 12.36 29.17
C GLU A 160 -38.79 13.25 29.16
N ASN A 161 -38.81 14.37 28.43
CA ASN A 161 -37.71 15.33 28.25
C ASN A 161 -37.33 16.14 29.51
N GLY A 162 -36.10 16.68 29.53
CA GLY A 162 -35.69 17.73 30.47
C GLY A 162 -34.45 18.52 29.99
N THR A 163 -34.62 19.80 29.68
CA THR A 163 -33.58 20.74 29.23
C THR A 163 -33.14 21.68 30.36
N SER A 164 -31.84 22.02 30.48
CA SER A 164 -31.35 23.43 30.54
C SER A 164 -29.89 23.60 31.04
N SER A 165 -29.15 24.44 30.31
CA SER A 165 -28.24 25.51 30.81
C SER A 165 -27.11 25.28 31.83
N ASP A 166 -25.93 25.71 31.37
CA ASP A 166 -24.99 26.64 32.03
C ASP A 166 -23.73 26.17 32.76
N SER A 167 -22.70 26.96 32.46
CA SER A 167 -21.28 26.78 32.72
C SER A 167 -20.83 27.57 33.95
N GLU A 168 -20.23 26.88 34.92
CA GLU A 168 -19.25 27.51 35.83
C GLU A 168 -18.26 26.50 36.51
N SER A 169 -18.47 25.19 36.34
CA SER A 169 -17.67 24.13 36.98
C SER A 169 -16.31 23.83 36.34
N ASP A 170 -16.04 24.30 35.12
CA ASP A 170 -14.88 23.87 34.32
C ASP A 170 -13.52 24.40 34.84
N CYS A 171 -13.53 25.43 35.69
CA CYS A 171 -12.31 26.00 36.29
C CYS A 171 -11.83 25.21 37.52
N GLU A 172 -12.74 24.86 38.44
CA GLU A 172 -12.40 24.08 39.63
C GLU A 172 -11.97 22.65 39.28
N ILE A 173 -12.61 22.03 38.28
CA ILE A 173 -12.24 20.72 37.76
C ILE A 173 -10.79 20.73 37.24
N ARG A 174 -10.37 21.76 36.50
CA ARG A 174 -8.98 21.88 36.02
C ARG A 174 -7.97 22.04 37.17
N ILE A 175 -8.30 22.79 38.22
CA ILE A 175 -7.44 22.96 39.40
C ILE A 175 -7.34 21.65 40.22
N LEU A 176 -8.41 20.88 40.32
CA LEU A 176 -8.42 19.56 40.96
C LEU A 176 -7.65 18.51 40.13
N ILE A 177 -7.72 18.57 38.80
CA ILE A 177 -6.89 17.75 37.90
C ILE A 177 -5.41 18.10 38.08
N GLN A 178 -5.05 19.38 38.11
CA GLN A 178 -3.67 19.85 38.33
C GLN A 178 -3.10 19.28 39.65
N ARG A 179 -3.81 19.46 40.77
CA ARG A 179 -3.40 18.95 42.10
C ARG A 179 -3.36 17.41 42.16
N SER A 180 -4.26 16.73 41.44
CA SER A 180 -4.27 15.26 41.36
C SER A 180 -3.14 14.69 40.48
N LEU A 181 -2.65 15.45 39.51
CA LEU A 181 -1.46 15.11 38.70
C LEU A 181 -0.13 15.39 39.43
N GLU A 182 -0.17 16.22 40.48
CA GLU A 182 0.96 16.50 41.37
C GLU A 182 1.06 15.48 42.52
N SER A 183 -0.06 14.87 42.95
CA SER A 183 -0.04 13.82 44.00
C SER A 183 0.48 12.46 43.53
N ILE A 184 0.62 12.23 42.21
CA ILE A 184 1.25 11.03 41.65
C ILE A 184 2.77 11.18 41.68
N SER A 185 3.36 10.66 42.76
CA SER A 185 4.79 10.72 43.12
C SER A 185 5.79 10.52 41.97
N GLN A 186 6.62 11.55 41.75
CA GLN A 186 8.03 11.53 41.32
C GLN A 186 8.52 10.42 40.36
N ASN A 187 7.83 10.15 39.25
CA ASN A 187 8.41 9.31 38.20
C ASN A 187 8.14 9.80 36.78
N ASN A 188 9.08 10.61 36.26
CA ASN A 188 9.03 11.16 34.89
C ASN A 188 8.94 10.07 33.81
N SER A 189 9.43 8.85 34.09
CA SER A 189 9.31 7.71 33.16
C SER A 189 7.87 7.21 33.00
N ALA A 190 7.01 7.34 34.01
CA ALA A 190 5.60 6.96 33.94
C ALA A 190 4.79 7.98 33.11
N LYS A 191 5.06 9.29 33.28
CA LYS A 191 4.46 10.36 32.45
C LYS A 191 4.79 10.19 30.97
N ALA A 192 6.05 9.88 30.63
CA ALA A 192 6.46 9.64 29.24
C ALA A 192 5.79 8.40 28.61
N ALA A 193 5.67 7.30 29.37
CA ALA A 193 5.00 6.09 28.90
C ALA A 193 3.49 6.28 28.67
N LEU A 194 2.81 7.03 29.55
CA LEU A 194 1.39 7.39 29.37
C LEU A 194 1.17 8.34 28.18
N ALA A 195 2.02 9.36 28.01
CA ALA A 195 1.94 10.27 26.86
C ALA A 195 2.09 9.52 25.51
N ALA A 196 3.03 8.57 25.44
CA ALA A 196 3.24 7.72 24.26
C ALA A 196 2.08 6.74 23.97
N LEU A 197 1.23 6.44 24.97
CA LEU A 197 0.04 5.60 24.80
C LEU A 197 -1.22 6.41 24.42
N CYS A 198 -1.24 7.72 24.69
CA CYS A 198 -2.41 8.59 24.49
C CYS A 198 -2.24 9.66 23.39
N ASN A 199 -1.06 9.79 22.80
CA ASN A 199 -0.78 10.64 21.63
C ASN A 199 -1.10 12.15 21.82
N ILE A 200 -0.75 12.72 22.98
CA ILE A 200 -0.89 14.14 23.31
C ILE A 200 0.51 14.77 23.48
N SER A 201 0.76 15.90 22.82
CA SER A 201 2.02 16.64 22.90
C SER A 201 2.00 17.70 24.01
N TYR A 202 3.15 17.94 24.65
CA TYR A 202 3.36 19.02 25.62
C TYR A 202 4.77 19.59 25.49
N SER A 203 4.90 20.89 25.29
CA SER A 203 6.19 21.60 25.11
C SER A 203 6.44 22.59 26.26
N PRO A 204 7.56 22.47 27.01
CA PRO A 204 8.04 23.52 27.89
C PRO A 204 8.79 24.62 27.11
N MET A 205 8.72 25.87 27.58
CA MET A 205 9.42 27.01 26.96
C MET A 205 10.94 26.88 26.96
N GLN A 206 11.59 27.37 25.90
CA GLN A 206 13.05 27.50 25.80
C GLN A 206 13.51 28.96 25.95
N THR A 207 14.57 29.18 26.73
CA THR A 207 15.36 30.42 26.73
C THR A 207 16.40 30.40 25.61
N GLN A 208 16.62 31.55 24.97
CA GLN A 208 17.46 31.70 23.77
C GLN A 208 18.92 32.01 24.11
N LEU A 209 19.87 31.64 23.22
CA LEU A 209 21.17 32.29 22.92
C LEU A 209 21.80 31.60 21.65
N PRO A 210 22.84 32.14 20.98
CA PRO A 210 22.66 32.66 19.62
C PRO A 210 23.20 31.77 18.48
N LYS A 211 22.84 32.18 17.24
CA LYS A 211 23.03 31.48 15.96
C LYS A 211 24.47 31.57 15.42
N SER A 212 24.92 30.51 14.75
CA SER A 212 26.01 30.56 13.76
C SER A 212 25.57 29.90 12.45
N THR A 213 25.92 30.54 11.33
CA THR A 213 25.27 30.30 10.02
C THR A 213 25.88 29.11 9.27
N VAL A 214 25.10 28.04 9.11
CA VAL A 214 25.32 27.01 8.07
C VAL A 214 23.97 26.64 7.46
N THR A 215 23.87 26.67 6.14
CA THR A 215 22.60 26.54 5.40
C THR A 215 22.02 25.13 5.47
N SER A 216 21.14 24.87 6.43
CA SER A 216 20.31 23.66 6.51
C SER A 216 19.05 23.81 5.66
N ILE A 217 18.65 22.74 4.97
CA ILE A 217 17.37 22.67 4.26
C ILE A 217 16.26 22.52 5.31
N ASN A 218 15.73 23.65 5.75
CA ASN A 218 14.59 23.69 6.65
C ASN A 218 13.33 23.26 5.88
N TYR A 219 12.96 22.00 6.02
CA TYR A 219 11.55 21.62 5.94
C TYR A 219 10.86 22.21 7.17
N SER A 220 10.44 23.47 7.06
CA SER A 220 9.67 24.15 8.09
C SER A 220 8.33 23.46 8.32
N ASP A 221 7.75 23.69 9.51
CA ASP A 221 6.51 23.11 10.03
C ASP A 221 5.28 23.45 9.17
N LYS A 222 5.20 22.87 7.97
CA LYS A 222 3.97 22.75 7.19
C LYS A 222 3.21 21.55 7.74
N GLU A 223 2.22 21.82 8.59
CA GLU A 223 1.23 20.81 8.99
C GLU A 223 0.68 20.14 7.72
N CYS A 224 0.91 18.82 7.60
CA CYS A 224 0.39 18.07 6.47
C CYS A 224 -1.14 18.04 6.60
N PRO A 225 -1.91 18.47 5.59
CA PRO A 225 -3.37 18.56 5.72
C PRO A 225 -3.97 17.21 6.11
N GLU A 226 -4.49 17.11 7.34
CA GLU A 226 -4.95 15.85 7.89
C GLU A 226 -6.40 15.56 7.45
N LEU A 227 -6.73 14.27 7.34
CA LEU A 227 -8.08 13.80 7.08
C LEU A 227 -8.73 13.43 8.40
N ALA A 228 -9.98 13.86 8.63
CA ALA A 228 -10.72 13.48 9.83
C ALA A 228 -10.71 11.95 10.01
N GLN A 229 -10.36 11.48 11.21
CA GLN A 229 -10.11 10.05 11.46
C GLN A 229 -11.34 9.17 11.15
N THR A 230 -12.55 9.68 11.41
CA THR A 230 -13.82 9.03 11.05
C THR A 230 -13.95 8.76 9.55
N ILE A 231 -13.47 9.69 8.71
CA ILE A 231 -13.45 9.55 7.25
C ILE A 231 -12.39 8.52 6.83
N ALA A 232 -11.20 8.55 7.44
CA ALA A 232 -10.14 7.58 7.18
C ALA A 232 -10.59 6.14 7.51
N ASP A 233 -11.18 5.93 8.68
CA ASP A 233 -11.68 4.63 9.13
C ASP A 233 -12.88 4.17 8.29
N GLY A 234 -13.79 5.09 7.93
CA GLY A 234 -14.90 4.82 7.01
C GLY A 234 -14.43 4.33 5.64
N ILE A 235 -13.47 5.01 5.02
CA ILE A 235 -12.85 4.62 3.75
C ILE A 235 -12.23 3.21 3.84
N GLY A 236 -11.46 2.94 4.91
CA GLY A 236 -10.86 1.62 5.14
C GLY A 236 -11.90 0.51 5.30
N LYS A 237 -12.94 0.78 6.10
CA LYS A 237 -14.07 -0.13 6.33
C LYS A 237 -14.83 -0.43 5.04
N PHE A 238 -15.16 0.58 4.23
CA PHE A 238 -15.90 0.39 2.98
C PHE A 238 -15.13 -0.47 1.97
N VAL A 239 -13.82 -0.24 1.78
CA VAL A 239 -13.00 -1.06 0.87
C VAL A 239 -12.86 -2.50 1.40
N LEU A 240 -12.73 -2.68 2.72
CA LEU A 240 -12.69 -4.01 3.33
C LEU A 240 -14.02 -4.77 3.18
N GLN A 241 -15.14 -4.13 3.51
CA GLN A 241 -16.47 -4.71 3.38
C GLN A 241 -16.78 -5.09 1.93
N LYS A 242 -16.51 -4.17 0.98
CA LYS A 242 -16.74 -4.45 -0.45
C LYS A 242 -15.84 -5.57 -0.96
N PHE A 243 -14.61 -5.69 -0.48
CA PHE A 243 -13.76 -6.84 -0.78
C PHE A 243 -14.38 -8.16 -0.31
N THR A 244 -14.87 -8.22 0.93
CA THR A 244 -15.49 -9.45 1.47
C THR A 244 -16.71 -9.85 0.64
N GLU A 245 -17.55 -8.87 0.26
CA GLU A 245 -18.71 -9.06 -0.60
C GLU A 245 -18.33 -9.67 -1.96
N ILE A 246 -17.40 -9.07 -2.71
CA ILE A 246 -17.01 -9.56 -4.06
C ILE A 246 -16.19 -10.86 -4.05
N MET A 247 -15.78 -11.34 -2.88
CA MET A 247 -15.03 -12.59 -2.71
C MET A 247 -15.89 -13.77 -2.30
N VAL A 248 -17.19 -13.57 -2.04
CA VAL A 248 -18.16 -14.67 -1.91
C VAL A 248 -18.17 -15.48 -3.21
N GLY A 249 -18.01 -16.81 -3.10
CA GLY A 249 -17.84 -17.70 -4.27
C GLY A 249 -16.43 -17.72 -4.88
N HIS A 250 -15.51 -16.87 -4.44
CA HIS A 250 -14.13 -16.77 -4.94
C HIS A 250 -13.07 -16.92 -3.84
N GLU A 251 -13.35 -17.74 -2.83
CA GLU A 251 -12.51 -17.92 -1.63
C GLU A 251 -11.03 -18.24 -1.92
N VAL A 252 -10.74 -18.98 -2.99
CA VAL A 252 -9.36 -19.27 -3.45
C VAL A 252 -8.56 -17.99 -3.71
N TYR A 253 -9.23 -16.94 -4.18
CA TYR A 253 -8.66 -15.64 -4.55
C TYR A 253 -8.77 -14.59 -3.43
N SER A 254 -9.45 -14.90 -2.32
CA SER A 254 -9.48 -14.05 -1.11
C SER A 254 -8.10 -13.87 -0.48
N ARG A 255 -7.18 -14.82 -0.72
CA ARG A 255 -5.80 -14.77 -0.22
C ARG A 255 -5.06 -13.59 -0.82
N ARG A 256 -4.71 -12.61 0.02
CA ARG A 256 -4.05 -11.36 -0.38
C ARG A 256 -2.92 -10.99 0.58
N LYS A 257 -2.08 -10.05 0.13
CA LYS A 257 -1.01 -9.42 0.93
C LYS A 257 -1.17 -7.91 1.00
N VAL A 258 -1.52 -7.31 -0.14
CA VAL A 258 -1.93 -5.90 -0.23
C VAL A 258 -3.35 -5.85 -0.79
N LEU A 259 -4.18 -5.05 -0.14
CA LEU A 259 -5.48 -4.57 -0.59
C LEU A 259 -5.34 -3.09 -0.91
N ALA A 260 -5.92 -2.65 -2.01
CA ALA A 260 -6.16 -1.24 -2.28
C ALA A 260 -7.58 -1.03 -2.81
N GLY A 261 -8.08 0.18 -2.68
CA GLY A 261 -9.38 0.58 -3.23
C GLY A 261 -9.48 2.07 -3.38
N ILE A 262 -10.42 2.53 -4.19
CA ILE A 262 -10.73 3.96 -4.32
C ILE A 262 -12.18 4.15 -3.94
N VAL A 263 -12.41 5.08 -3.01
CA VAL A 263 -13.74 5.51 -2.56
C VAL A 263 -13.97 6.91 -3.09
N MET A 264 -15.16 7.15 -3.64
CA MET A 264 -15.66 8.46 -4.03
C MET A 264 -16.61 8.98 -2.97
N THR A 265 -16.53 10.26 -2.64
CA THR A 265 -17.51 10.97 -1.78
C THR A 265 -18.03 12.20 -2.49
N CYS A 266 -19.19 12.69 -2.03
CA CYS A 266 -19.78 13.96 -2.45
C CYS A 266 -19.78 14.89 -1.23
N GLY A 267 -18.69 15.64 -1.04
CA GLY A 267 -18.45 16.40 0.18
C GLY A 267 -18.05 15.54 1.39
N PRO A 268 -18.24 16.03 2.63
CA PRO A 268 -17.76 15.35 3.84
C PRO A 268 -18.64 14.19 4.32
N ASP A 269 -19.84 14.01 3.74
CA ASP A 269 -20.79 12.98 4.17
C ASP A 269 -20.38 11.58 3.70
N LEU A 270 -20.11 10.69 4.65
CA LEU A 270 -19.76 9.29 4.40
C LEU A 270 -20.96 8.44 3.96
N ASN A 271 -22.20 8.87 4.21
CA ASN A 271 -23.38 8.09 3.82
C ASN A 271 -23.55 8.03 2.30
N GLN A 272 -23.04 9.03 1.57
CA GLN A 272 -23.03 9.07 0.10
C GLN A 272 -21.76 8.45 -0.51
N ALA A 273 -20.86 7.88 0.30
CA ALA A 273 -19.61 7.31 -0.18
C ALA A 273 -19.84 6.06 -1.04
N LYS A 274 -19.20 6.01 -2.21
CA LYS A 274 -19.28 4.88 -3.15
C LYS A 274 -17.90 4.27 -3.34
N VAL A 275 -17.76 2.96 -3.12
CA VAL A 275 -16.53 2.24 -3.46
C VAL A 275 -16.46 2.10 -4.98
N ILE A 276 -15.52 2.81 -5.60
CA ILE A 276 -15.31 2.84 -7.06
C ILE A 276 -14.43 1.69 -7.52
N SER A 277 -13.44 1.30 -6.73
CA SER A 277 -12.61 0.15 -7.05
C SER A 277 -12.11 -0.60 -5.84
N VAL A 278 -11.88 -1.91 -6.03
CA VAL A 278 -11.24 -2.81 -5.07
C VAL A 278 -10.25 -3.67 -5.85
N SER A 279 -9.03 -3.83 -5.34
CA SER A 279 -8.02 -4.68 -5.97
C SER A 279 -7.00 -5.24 -4.98
N THR A 280 -6.28 -6.26 -5.41
CA THR A 280 -5.17 -6.86 -4.65
C THR A 280 -3.96 -7.07 -5.56
N GLY A 281 -2.82 -7.42 -4.96
CA GLY A 281 -1.64 -7.90 -5.70
C GLY A 281 -0.36 -7.13 -5.36
N THR A 282 0.79 -7.76 -5.64
CA THR A 282 2.12 -7.27 -5.22
C THR A 282 3.22 -7.65 -6.22
N LYS A 283 2.88 -7.85 -7.50
CA LYS A 283 3.80 -8.35 -8.53
C LYS A 283 3.65 -7.60 -9.84
N CYS A 284 4.66 -7.71 -10.70
CA CYS A 284 4.64 -7.22 -12.07
C CYS A 284 4.70 -8.39 -13.06
N VAL A 285 4.34 -8.11 -14.31
CA VAL A 285 4.54 -9.05 -15.44
C VAL A 285 6.02 -9.44 -15.52
N ASN A 286 6.31 -10.67 -15.94
CA ASN A 286 7.67 -11.08 -16.29
C ASN A 286 8.06 -10.47 -17.65
N GLY A 287 9.36 -10.23 -17.88
CA GLY A 287 9.87 -9.73 -19.17
C GLY A 287 9.38 -10.53 -20.38
N GLU A 288 9.32 -11.86 -20.27
CA GLU A 288 8.89 -12.78 -21.34
C GLU A 288 7.41 -12.64 -21.75
N TYR A 289 6.53 -12.12 -20.88
CA TYR A 289 5.08 -12.00 -21.14
C TYR A 289 4.64 -10.56 -21.43
N ILE A 290 5.59 -9.66 -21.64
CA ILE A 290 5.29 -8.28 -21.99
C ILE A 290 4.71 -8.20 -23.41
N SER A 291 3.83 -7.23 -23.67
CA SER A 291 2.99 -7.21 -24.88
C SER A 291 3.22 -5.96 -25.73
N VAL A 292 3.57 -6.17 -27.01
CA VAL A 292 3.58 -5.10 -28.03
C VAL A 292 2.17 -4.57 -28.31
N SER A 293 1.16 -5.45 -28.38
CA SER A 293 -0.25 -5.09 -28.65
C SER A 293 -0.98 -4.47 -27.46
N GLY A 294 -0.27 -4.14 -26.37
CA GLY A 294 -0.86 -3.53 -25.18
C GLY A 294 -1.86 -4.40 -24.41
N SER A 295 -1.91 -5.70 -24.72
CA SER A 295 -2.87 -6.69 -24.22
C SER A 295 -2.53 -7.33 -22.86
N ALA A 296 -1.49 -6.85 -22.19
CA ALA A 296 -1.04 -7.32 -20.87
C ALA A 296 -0.94 -6.16 -19.85
N VAL A 297 -1.19 -6.46 -18.57
CA VAL A 297 -1.07 -5.53 -17.45
C VAL A 297 0.32 -5.62 -16.82
N ASN A 298 1.22 -4.69 -17.17
CA ASN A 298 2.63 -4.75 -16.76
C ASN A 298 2.87 -4.69 -15.24
N ASP A 299 1.93 -4.14 -14.45
CA ASP A 299 2.09 -3.94 -13.01
C ASP A 299 0.75 -4.20 -12.31
N CYS A 300 0.74 -5.24 -11.49
CA CYS A 300 -0.41 -5.79 -10.79
C CYS A 300 -0.28 -5.58 -9.26
N HIS A 301 0.40 -4.51 -8.83
CA HIS A 301 0.28 -4.02 -7.45
C HIS A 301 -1.10 -3.38 -7.24
N ALA A 302 -1.74 -3.68 -6.12
CA ALA A 302 -3.10 -3.26 -5.80
C ALA A 302 -3.31 -1.75 -6.06
N GLU A 303 -2.48 -0.86 -5.51
CA GLU A 303 -2.64 0.59 -5.69
C GLU A 303 -2.57 1.04 -7.16
N ILE A 304 -1.83 0.32 -8.00
CA ILE A 304 -1.73 0.57 -9.45
C ILE A 304 -2.96 0.04 -10.20
N VAL A 305 -3.48 -1.11 -9.76
CA VAL A 305 -4.68 -1.76 -10.31
C VAL A 305 -5.93 -0.95 -9.93
N SER A 306 -6.09 -0.53 -8.68
CA SER A 306 -7.19 0.35 -8.26
C SER A 306 -7.23 1.67 -9.04
N ARG A 307 -6.08 2.28 -9.36
CA ARG A 307 -6.02 3.45 -10.27
C ARG A 307 -6.46 3.11 -11.69
N ARG A 308 -6.18 1.90 -12.20
CA ARG A 308 -6.69 1.47 -13.51
C ARG A 308 -8.20 1.24 -13.47
N CYS A 309 -8.74 0.65 -12.42
CA CYS A 309 -10.19 0.54 -12.20
C CYS A 309 -10.86 1.91 -12.07
N LEU A 310 -10.21 2.91 -11.44
CA LEU A 310 -10.73 4.28 -11.49
C LEU A 310 -10.80 4.78 -12.94
N VAL A 311 -9.75 4.60 -13.75
CA VAL A 311 -9.79 4.97 -15.18
C VAL A 311 -10.88 4.20 -15.96
N ASP A 312 -11.08 2.92 -15.67
CA ASP A 312 -12.16 2.08 -16.21
C ASP A 312 -13.55 2.66 -15.86
N TYR A 313 -13.72 3.14 -14.62
CA TYR A 313 -14.91 3.87 -14.16
C TYR A 313 -15.07 5.22 -14.86
N LEU A 314 -14.00 6.04 -14.99
CA LEU A 314 -14.05 7.34 -15.68
C LEU A 314 -14.48 7.19 -17.15
N TYR A 315 -13.93 6.18 -17.87
CA TYR A 315 -14.42 5.84 -19.21
C TYR A 315 -15.91 5.43 -19.20
N GLY A 316 -16.40 4.79 -18.14
CA GLY A 316 -17.81 4.40 -17.98
C GLY A 316 -18.70 5.63 -17.83
N GLN A 317 -18.32 6.55 -16.96
CA GLN A 317 -19.02 7.81 -16.71
C GLN A 317 -19.06 8.70 -17.98
N LEU A 318 -17.95 8.79 -18.72
CA LEU A 318 -17.94 9.48 -20.02
C LEU A 318 -18.84 8.79 -21.06
N MET A 319 -18.93 7.46 -21.05
CA MET A 319 -19.84 6.72 -21.94
C MET A 319 -21.32 6.98 -21.64
N MET A 320 -21.68 7.44 -20.44
CA MET A 320 -23.07 7.82 -20.12
C MET A 320 -23.49 9.08 -20.89
N HIS A 321 -22.58 10.01 -21.17
CA HIS A 321 -22.87 11.20 -21.99
C HIS A 321 -23.12 10.91 -23.48
N LEU A 322 -23.06 9.64 -23.92
CA LEU A 322 -23.46 9.20 -25.26
C LEU A 322 -25.00 9.06 -25.40
N ASN A 323 -25.75 9.01 -24.29
CA ASN A 323 -27.21 9.12 -24.26
C ASN A 323 -27.59 10.28 -23.33
N ASP A 324 -28.48 11.17 -23.76
CA ASP A 324 -28.91 12.32 -22.96
C ASP A 324 -29.65 11.90 -21.68
N GLU A 325 -30.34 10.76 -21.67
CA GLU A 325 -31.04 10.24 -20.49
C GLU A 325 -30.06 9.92 -19.34
N THR A 326 -28.96 9.21 -19.64
CA THR A 326 -27.97 8.78 -18.63
C THR A 326 -26.85 9.79 -18.42
N ALA A 327 -26.75 10.83 -19.27
CA ALA A 327 -25.80 11.93 -19.11
C ALA A 327 -25.95 12.66 -17.75
N SER A 328 -27.16 12.69 -17.19
CA SER A 328 -27.46 13.35 -15.91
C SER A 328 -26.87 12.63 -14.70
N ASP A 329 -26.81 11.29 -14.72
CA ASP A 329 -26.28 10.43 -13.65
C ASP A 329 -24.75 10.42 -13.57
N SER A 330 -24.06 10.82 -14.64
CA SER A 330 -22.60 10.89 -14.72
C SER A 330 -21.99 11.79 -13.65
N ILE A 331 -20.79 11.47 -13.16
CA ILE A 331 -19.97 12.37 -12.32
C ILE A 331 -19.43 13.60 -13.06
N PHE A 332 -19.53 13.63 -14.40
CA PHE A 332 -19.00 14.73 -15.20
C PHE A 332 -20.09 15.73 -15.60
N VAL A 333 -19.69 16.98 -15.75
CA VAL A 333 -20.45 18.07 -16.38
C VAL A 333 -19.99 18.18 -17.83
N ARG A 334 -20.95 18.30 -18.77
CA ARG A 334 -20.64 18.56 -20.18
C ARG A 334 -20.00 19.96 -20.32
N PRO A 335 -19.00 20.14 -21.21
CA PRO A 335 -18.46 21.46 -21.52
C PRO A 335 -19.53 22.40 -22.09
N THR A 336 -19.33 23.71 -21.95
CA THR A 336 -20.28 24.71 -22.44
C THR A 336 -20.00 25.12 -23.88
N LYS A 337 -18.72 25.06 -24.30
CA LYS A 337 -18.26 25.37 -25.65
C LYS A 337 -17.57 24.17 -26.27
N GLN A 338 -17.56 24.13 -27.59
CA GLN A 338 -16.82 23.12 -28.34
C GLN A 338 -15.32 23.23 -28.05
N GLY A 339 -14.67 22.10 -27.76
CA GLY A 339 -13.25 22.02 -27.44
C GLY A 339 -12.89 22.25 -25.95
N GLU A 340 -13.85 22.64 -25.09
CA GLU A 340 -13.63 22.66 -23.65
C GLU A 340 -13.60 21.21 -23.08
N LEU A 341 -12.79 20.98 -22.05
CA LEU A 341 -12.69 19.69 -21.37
C LEU A 341 -13.89 19.45 -20.43
N TYR A 342 -14.34 18.21 -20.33
CA TYR A 342 -15.31 17.77 -19.32
C TYR A 342 -14.70 17.93 -17.91
N GLN A 343 -15.54 18.34 -16.97
CA GLN A 343 -15.14 18.62 -15.58
C GLN A 343 -15.91 17.71 -14.62
N LEU A 344 -15.31 17.36 -13.48
CA LEU A 344 -16.07 16.70 -12.42
C LEU A 344 -17.15 17.64 -11.89
N LYS A 345 -18.31 17.10 -11.50
CA LYS A 345 -19.30 17.81 -10.69
C LYS A 345 -18.66 18.26 -9.36
N ASP A 346 -19.15 19.38 -8.85
CA ASP A 346 -18.67 19.96 -7.60
C ASP A 346 -18.75 18.97 -6.43
N ASN A 347 -17.83 19.14 -5.47
CA ASN A 347 -17.71 18.34 -4.25
C ASN A 347 -17.36 16.84 -4.45
N ILE A 348 -17.17 16.35 -5.68
CA ILE A 348 -16.70 14.98 -5.91
C ILE A 348 -15.23 14.85 -5.52
N GLN A 349 -14.94 13.95 -4.58
CA GLN A 349 -13.58 13.66 -4.09
C GLN A 349 -13.24 12.19 -4.25
N PHE A 350 -11.97 11.89 -4.51
CA PHE A 350 -11.47 10.51 -4.64
C PHE A 350 -10.39 10.21 -3.60
N HIS A 351 -10.61 9.15 -2.83
CA HIS A 351 -9.74 8.74 -1.74
C HIS A 351 -9.13 7.37 -2.03
N LEU A 352 -7.80 7.27 -2.01
CA LEU A 352 -7.07 6.01 -2.20
C LEU A 352 -6.82 5.33 -0.85
N TYR A 353 -7.37 4.14 -0.65
CA TYR A 353 -6.99 3.25 0.43
C TYR A 353 -5.92 2.27 -0.02
N ILE A 354 -4.91 2.02 0.83
CA ILE A 354 -3.99 0.89 0.70
C ILE A 354 -3.77 0.29 2.09
N ASN A 355 -3.96 -1.01 2.30
CA ASN A 355 -3.84 -1.60 3.65
C ASN A 355 -2.40 -1.55 4.24
N THR A 356 -1.41 -1.09 3.47
CA THR A 356 -0.03 -0.88 3.90
C THR A 356 0.67 0.09 2.93
N ALA A 357 1.63 0.92 3.40
CA ALA A 357 2.30 1.95 2.59
C ALA A 357 2.73 1.51 1.16
N PRO A 358 2.68 2.38 0.13
CA PRO A 358 3.05 1.98 -1.23
C PRO A 358 4.53 1.59 -1.32
N CYS A 359 4.88 0.60 -2.15
CA CYS A 359 6.30 0.22 -2.28
C CYS A 359 7.12 1.34 -2.95
N GLY A 360 8.35 1.53 -2.50
CA GLY A 360 9.22 2.63 -2.91
C GLY A 360 9.70 3.46 -1.71
N ASP A 361 9.95 4.76 -1.92
CA ASP A 361 10.49 5.68 -0.89
C ASP A 361 9.59 5.77 0.37
N ALA A 362 8.28 5.62 0.21
CA ALA A 362 7.31 5.63 1.31
C ALA A 362 7.51 4.49 2.34
N ARG A 363 8.31 3.46 2.01
CA ARG A 363 8.72 2.39 2.95
C ARG A 363 10.19 2.47 3.37
N ILE A 364 10.92 3.50 2.96
CA ILE A 364 12.33 3.69 3.34
C ILE A 364 12.38 4.49 4.65
N PHE A 365 12.02 3.78 5.73
CA PHE A 365 12.19 4.20 7.12
C PHE A 365 12.26 2.96 8.01
N SER A 366 12.95 3.06 9.12
CA SER A 366 12.80 2.11 10.23
C SER A 366 11.57 2.53 11.03
N PRO A 367 10.59 1.64 11.33
CA PRO A 367 9.43 1.99 12.18
C PRO A 367 9.77 2.34 13.64
N HIS A 368 11.05 2.46 13.97
CA HIS A 368 11.61 2.83 15.28
C HIS A 368 12.51 4.08 15.15
N GLU A 369 12.51 4.75 13.99
CA GLU A 369 13.04 6.12 13.87
C GLU A 369 12.05 7.04 14.58
N GLU A 370 12.49 7.66 15.66
CA GLU A 370 11.77 8.79 16.28
C GLU A 370 11.69 9.95 15.27
N ASP A 371 10.60 10.72 15.29
CA ASP A 371 10.48 11.92 14.46
C ASP A 371 11.69 12.82 14.69
N ALA A 372 12.49 13.01 13.64
CA ALA A 372 13.76 13.72 13.67
C ALA A 372 13.55 15.25 13.72
N THR A 373 12.85 15.71 14.75
CA THR A 373 12.62 17.11 15.15
C THR A 373 13.92 17.89 15.38
N LEU A 374 15.07 17.20 15.43
CA LEU A 374 16.41 17.78 15.60
C LEU A 374 17.33 17.50 14.40
N GLY A 375 16.90 17.93 13.21
CA GLY A 375 17.75 18.60 12.22
C GLY A 375 18.74 17.79 11.38
N ILE A 376 19.15 16.57 11.77
CA ILE A 376 20.00 15.71 10.93
C ILE A 376 19.54 14.26 11.00
N ASP A 377 19.08 13.74 9.85
CA ASP A 377 18.91 12.31 9.64
C ASP A 377 20.27 11.59 9.73
N LYS A 378 20.48 10.88 10.83
CA LYS A 378 21.70 10.08 11.10
C LYS A 378 21.64 8.69 10.46
N HIS A 379 20.53 8.31 9.81
CA HIS A 379 20.38 6.97 9.24
C HIS A 379 21.41 6.72 8.12
N PRO A 380 22.07 5.54 8.05
CA PRO A 380 23.09 5.25 7.05
C PRO A 380 22.61 5.44 5.60
N ASN A 381 21.33 5.14 5.34
CA ASN A 381 20.70 5.29 4.03
C ASN A 381 20.12 6.69 3.76
N ARG A 382 20.48 7.76 4.50
CA ARG A 382 19.94 9.12 4.28
C ARG A 382 20.07 9.59 2.83
N LYS A 383 21.20 9.28 2.17
CA LYS A 383 21.50 9.60 0.76
C LYS A 383 20.58 8.88 -0.24
N ALA A 384 19.86 7.84 0.19
CA ALA A 384 18.95 7.07 -0.65
C ALA A 384 17.47 7.40 -0.42
N ARG A 385 17.16 8.37 0.45
CA ARG A 385 15.81 8.90 0.66
C ARG A 385 15.43 9.81 -0.50
N GLY A 386 14.16 9.80 -0.88
CA GLY A 386 13.63 10.55 -2.02
C GLY A 386 13.99 9.96 -3.40
N GLN A 387 15.08 9.21 -3.54
CA GLN A 387 15.51 8.64 -4.82
C GLN A 387 14.41 7.79 -5.49
N LEU A 388 14.31 7.89 -6.81
CA LEU A 388 13.46 7.04 -7.64
C LEU A 388 13.87 5.58 -7.52
N ARG A 389 12.90 4.66 -7.57
CA ARG A 389 13.12 3.23 -7.30
C ARG A 389 12.44 2.34 -8.33
N THR A 390 13.04 1.20 -8.61
CA THR A 390 12.45 0.14 -9.45
C THR A 390 12.10 -1.09 -8.62
N LYS A 391 11.02 -1.74 -9.00
CA LYS A 391 10.56 -3.01 -8.43
C LYS A 391 11.52 -4.14 -8.81
N ILE A 392 11.66 -5.10 -7.92
CA ILE A 392 12.41 -6.32 -8.17
C ILE A 392 11.52 -7.30 -8.92
N GLU A 393 11.96 -7.74 -10.10
CA GLU A 393 11.25 -8.76 -10.88
C GLU A 393 11.19 -10.07 -10.08
N SER A 394 10.05 -10.74 -10.12
CA SER A 394 9.70 -11.88 -9.24
C SER A 394 9.74 -11.62 -7.71
N GLY A 395 10.06 -10.39 -7.28
CA GLY A 395 10.11 -9.96 -5.88
C GLY A 395 9.04 -8.94 -5.51
N GLU A 396 9.03 -8.55 -4.23
CA GLU A 396 8.10 -7.54 -3.67
C GLU A 396 8.82 -6.21 -3.31
N GLY A 397 10.16 -6.23 -3.30
CA GLY A 397 11.00 -5.10 -2.88
C GLY A 397 11.28 -4.09 -4.00
N THR A 398 12.03 -3.03 -3.65
CA THR A 398 12.48 -2.01 -4.60
C THR A 398 13.95 -1.66 -4.40
N ILE A 399 14.67 -1.38 -5.49
CA ILE A 399 16.04 -0.87 -5.50
C ILE A 399 16.07 0.57 -6.02
N PRO A 400 17.02 1.43 -5.59
CA PRO A 400 17.22 2.74 -6.23
C PRO A 400 17.51 2.58 -7.73
N VAL A 401 17.09 3.54 -8.55
CA VAL A 401 17.54 3.68 -9.94
C VAL A 401 19.01 4.13 -9.92
N LYS A 402 19.87 3.47 -10.69
CA LYS A 402 21.25 3.94 -10.92
C LYS A 402 21.30 4.85 -12.13
N ASN A 403 22.21 5.83 -12.15
CA ASN A 403 22.41 6.70 -13.31
C ASN A 403 22.94 5.94 -14.56
N SER A 404 23.42 4.70 -14.37
CA SER A 404 23.81 3.76 -15.43
C SER A 404 22.65 2.91 -15.98
N ASP A 405 21.46 2.94 -15.36
CA ASP A 405 20.32 2.13 -15.80
C ASP A 405 19.72 2.79 -17.06
N GLY A 406 20.23 2.37 -18.22
CA GLY A 406 19.91 2.96 -19.52
C GLY A 406 18.48 2.73 -20.01
N ILE A 407 18.26 2.97 -21.31
CA ILE A 407 16.97 2.71 -21.95
C ILE A 407 16.74 1.19 -21.98
N GLN A 408 15.59 0.74 -21.45
CA GLN A 408 15.14 -0.65 -21.62
C GLN A 408 14.74 -0.87 -23.08
N THR A 409 15.41 -1.77 -23.77
CA THR A 409 15.06 -2.18 -25.14
C THR A 409 14.18 -3.44 -25.13
N TRP A 410 13.40 -3.66 -26.19
CA TRP A 410 12.49 -4.80 -26.29
C TRP A 410 13.24 -6.13 -26.39
N ASP A 411 14.24 -6.19 -27.28
CA ASP A 411 15.12 -7.34 -27.49
C ASP A 411 15.88 -7.73 -26.22
N GLY A 412 16.43 -6.75 -25.50
CA GLY A 412 17.14 -6.96 -24.25
C GLY A 412 16.26 -7.63 -23.20
N VAL A 413 15.03 -7.13 -23.01
CA VAL A 413 14.08 -7.72 -22.06
C VAL A 413 13.70 -9.16 -22.45
N LEU A 414 13.46 -9.43 -23.75
CA LEU A 414 13.16 -10.80 -24.20
C LEU A 414 14.37 -11.75 -24.10
N GLN A 415 15.59 -11.24 -24.22
CA GLN A 415 16.83 -12.00 -23.99
C GLN A 415 17.15 -12.20 -22.50
N GLY A 416 16.26 -11.81 -21.59
CA GLY A 416 16.39 -12.03 -20.15
C GLY A 416 16.99 -10.86 -19.37
N GLN A 417 17.15 -9.67 -19.96
CA GLN A 417 17.41 -8.46 -19.17
C GLN A 417 16.20 -8.16 -18.29
N ARG A 418 16.46 -7.88 -17.02
CA ARG A 418 15.42 -7.67 -16.01
C ARG A 418 14.49 -6.51 -16.36
N LEU A 419 13.18 -6.75 -16.28
CA LEU A 419 12.17 -5.75 -16.57
C LEU A 419 12.04 -4.70 -15.44
N LEU A 420 12.56 -3.49 -15.64
CA LEU A 420 12.58 -2.42 -14.62
C LEU A 420 11.28 -1.61 -14.60
N THR A 421 10.46 -1.83 -13.58
CA THR A 421 9.18 -1.12 -13.37
C THR A 421 9.30 -0.15 -12.19
N MET A 422 8.97 1.14 -12.39
CA MET A 422 9.00 2.15 -11.32
C MET A 422 8.15 1.75 -10.11
N SER A 423 8.55 2.19 -8.91
CA SER A 423 7.87 1.90 -7.64
C SER A 423 6.48 2.54 -7.56
N CYS A 424 5.69 2.13 -6.58
CA CYS A 424 4.34 2.67 -6.38
C CYS A 424 4.36 4.10 -5.83
N SER A 425 5.27 4.43 -4.91
CA SER A 425 5.40 5.81 -4.42
C SER A 425 5.78 6.79 -5.54
N ASP A 426 6.66 6.37 -6.47
CA ASP A 426 7.03 7.19 -7.63
C ASP A 426 5.85 7.38 -8.60
N LYS A 427 5.00 6.36 -8.74
CA LYS A 427 3.78 6.45 -9.56
C LYS A 427 2.71 7.33 -8.92
N ILE A 428 2.55 7.28 -7.60
CA ILE A 428 1.65 8.18 -6.87
C ILE A 428 2.15 9.61 -6.96
N ALA A 429 3.46 9.87 -6.79
CA ALA A 429 4.03 11.20 -6.99
C ALA A 429 3.80 11.74 -8.40
N LYS A 430 3.86 10.87 -9.42
CA LYS A 430 3.48 11.22 -10.78
C LYS A 430 1.99 11.55 -10.96
N TRP A 431 1.09 10.84 -10.27
CA TRP A 431 -0.34 11.16 -10.28
C TRP A 431 -0.64 12.49 -9.57
N ASN A 432 0.15 12.82 -8.54
CA ASN A 432 0.05 14.13 -7.87
C ASN A 432 0.51 15.31 -8.74
N VAL A 433 1.07 15.09 -9.93
CA VAL A 433 1.35 16.18 -10.90
C VAL A 433 0.47 16.06 -12.15
N LEU A 434 0.35 14.86 -12.72
CA LEU A 434 -0.34 14.65 -14.01
C LEU A 434 -1.82 14.24 -13.90
N GLY A 435 -2.31 14.12 -12.66
CA GLY A 435 -3.61 13.51 -12.36
C GLY A 435 -3.63 11.98 -12.54
N VAL A 436 -4.70 11.37 -12.06
CA VAL A 436 -4.94 9.92 -12.10
C VAL A 436 -5.46 9.44 -13.45
N GLN A 437 -6.04 10.30 -14.29
CA GLN A 437 -6.66 9.95 -15.57
C GLN A 437 -5.64 9.48 -16.63
N GLY A 438 -4.50 10.18 -16.71
CA GLY A 438 -3.44 9.89 -17.68
C GLY A 438 -3.71 10.39 -19.10
N ALA A 439 -2.68 10.35 -19.95
CA ALA A 439 -2.60 11.06 -21.24
C ALA A 439 -3.87 10.98 -22.12
N LEU A 440 -4.42 9.79 -22.39
CA LEU A 440 -5.59 9.67 -23.28
C LEU A 440 -6.82 10.38 -22.72
N LEU A 441 -7.16 10.22 -21.45
CA LEU A 441 -8.30 10.93 -20.88
C LEU A 441 -8.03 12.43 -20.72
N ALA A 442 -6.78 12.87 -20.64
CA ALA A 442 -6.42 14.28 -20.54
C ALA A 442 -6.71 15.12 -21.81
N SER A 443 -7.09 14.53 -22.95
CA SER A 443 -7.67 15.26 -24.09
C SER A 443 -9.20 15.41 -24.02
N ILE A 444 -9.85 14.81 -23.01
CA ILE A 444 -11.31 14.76 -22.84
C ILE A 444 -11.74 15.42 -21.52
N ILE A 445 -10.96 15.22 -20.44
CA ILE A 445 -11.30 15.67 -19.09
C ILE A 445 -10.16 16.47 -18.44
N GLN A 446 -10.52 17.38 -17.53
CA GLN A 446 -9.53 18.04 -16.68
C GLN A 446 -8.79 17.04 -15.75
N PRO A 447 -7.56 17.36 -15.29
CA PRO A 447 -6.79 16.50 -14.40
C PRO A 447 -7.51 16.20 -13.09
N ILE A 448 -7.68 14.92 -12.80
CA ILE A 448 -8.30 14.46 -11.55
C ILE A 448 -7.19 14.08 -10.57
N TYR A 449 -7.27 14.58 -9.33
CA TYR A 449 -6.30 14.28 -8.28
C TYR A 449 -6.93 13.46 -7.14
N LEU A 450 -6.11 12.75 -6.38
CA LEU A 450 -6.55 12.08 -5.16
C LEU A 450 -6.61 13.11 -4.03
N THR A 451 -7.77 13.23 -3.37
CA THR A 451 -7.95 14.14 -2.25
C THR A 451 -7.27 13.63 -0.98
N SER A 452 -7.25 12.31 -0.79
CA SER A 452 -6.50 11.68 0.30
C SER A 452 -5.89 10.33 -0.06
N ILE A 453 -4.88 9.93 0.71
CA ILE A 453 -4.29 8.59 0.72
C ILE A 453 -4.38 8.06 2.16
N VAL A 454 -5.23 7.07 2.37
CA VAL A 454 -5.46 6.40 3.65
C VAL A 454 -4.68 5.09 3.68
N LEU A 455 -3.86 4.89 4.71
CA LEU A 455 -3.09 3.67 4.89
C LEU A 455 -3.70 2.78 5.99
N GLY A 456 -3.67 1.47 5.75
CA GLY A 456 -4.01 0.47 6.76
C GLY A 456 -2.88 0.17 7.75
N SER A 457 -1.62 0.46 7.38
CA SER A 457 -0.43 0.22 8.20
C SER A 457 0.82 0.89 7.63
N LEU A 458 1.84 1.08 8.47
CA LEU A 458 3.15 1.65 8.11
C LEU A 458 3.07 3.07 7.52
N LEU A 459 2.15 3.91 8.00
CA LEU A 459 2.25 5.35 7.77
C LEU A 459 3.33 5.92 8.69
N HIS A 460 4.28 6.65 8.10
CA HIS A 460 5.08 7.66 8.79
C HIS A 460 4.87 8.96 8.01
N PRO A 461 4.21 10.00 8.59
CA PRO A 461 3.72 11.15 7.85
C PRO A 461 4.79 11.84 6.99
N ALA A 462 5.94 12.19 7.59
CA ALA A 462 7.05 12.85 6.90
C ALA A 462 7.60 12.03 5.72
N HIS A 463 7.76 10.71 5.89
CA HIS A 463 8.29 9.84 4.82
C HIS A 463 7.26 9.63 3.70
N MET A 464 5.99 9.51 4.05
CA MET A 464 4.91 9.39 3.06
C MET A 464 4.75 10.70 2.27
N TYR A 465 4.70 11.86 2.95
CA TYR A 465 4.61 13.18 2.31
C TYR A 465 5.78 13.41 1.35
N ARG A 466 7.03 13.21 1.82
CA ARG A 466 8.25 13.29 0.98
C ARG A 466 8.13 12.39 -0.25
N ALA A 467 7.71 11.13 -0.06
CA ALA A 467 7.65 10.15 -1.14
C ALA A 467 6.58 10.49 -2.20
N VAL A 468 5.45 11.08 -1.82
CA VAL A 468 4.33 11.35 -2.76
C VAL A 468 4.26 12.78 -3.30
N CYS A 469 4.90 13.77 -2.67
CA CYS A 469 4.93 15.15 -3.21
C CYS A 469 6.14 15.97 -2.74
N GLY A 470 6.51 15.92 -1.45
CA GLY A 470 7.49 16.83 -0.87
C GLY A 470 8.87 16.85 -1.54
N ARG A 471 9.36 15.69 -2.02
CA ARG A 471 10.68 15.57 -2.69
C ARG A 471 10.81 16.26 -4.05
N ILE A 472 9.72 16.80 -4.61
CA ILE A 472 9.73 17.60 -5.84
C ILE A 472 9.07 18.97 -5.64
N GLU A 473 8.73 19.33 -4.39
CA GLU A 473 7.93 20.53 -4.11
C GLU A 473 8.69 21.84 -4.42
N ASN A 474 9.99 21.87 -4.14
CA ASN A 474 10.84 23.04 -4.37
C ASN A 474 11.37 23.13 -5.80
N SER A 475 11.34 22.02 -6.54
CA SER A 475 11.81 21.95 -7.92
C SER A 475 10.68 22.16 -8.93
N ILE A 476 9.53 21.51 -8.80
CA ILE A 476 8.47 21.55 -9.82
C ILE A 476 8.02 23.01 -10.08
N GLN A 477 8.08 23.43 -11.34
CA GLN A 477 7.82 24.82 -11.76
C GLN A 477 7.20 24.83 -13.16
N ASN A 478 6.57 25.93 -13.59
CA ASN A 478 6.08 26.09 -14.97
C ASN A 478 5.15 24.95 -15.48
N LEU A 479 4.32 24.38 -14.59
CA LEU A 479 3.28 23.43 -15.01
C LEU A 479 2.24 24.17 -15.87
N PRO A 480 1.85 23.63 -17.04
CA PRO A 480 0.81 24.24 -17.86
C PRO A 480 -0.54 24.14 -17.12
N PRO A 481 -1.37 25.20 -17.09
CA PRO A 481 -2.73 25.07 -16.59
C PRO A 481 -3.50 23.96 -17.33
N PRO A 482 -4.37 23.19 -16.68
CA PRO A 482 -4.73 23.22 -15.24
C PRO A 482 -3.89 22.27 -14.35
N TYR A 483 -2.69 21.85 -14.77
CA TYR A 483 -1.85 20.92 -13.99
C TYR A 483 -1.18 21.62 -12.80
N GLN A 484 -1.16 20.94 -11.65
CA GLN A 484 -0.58 21.42 -10.40
C GLN A 484 0.09 20.29 -9.60
N LEU A 485 0.90 20.64 -8.59
CA LEU A 485 1.36 19.70 -7.57
C LEU A 485 0.29 19.53 -6.48
N ASN A 486 -0.47 18.44 -6.56
CA ASN A 486 -1.40 18.00 -5.54
C ASN A 486 -0.66 17.55 -4.26
N ARG A 487 -1.21 17.94 -3.12
CA ARG A 487 -0.77 17.53 -1.77
C ARG A 487 -1.93 16.77 -1.11
N PRO A 488 -2.05 15.46 -1.32
CA PRO A 488 -3.18 14.68 -0.81
C PRO A 488 -3.13 14.61 0.71
N LYS A 489 -4.30 14.63 1.36
CA LYS A 489 -4.40 14.41 2.80
C LYS A 489 -3.90 13.01 3.15
N LEU A 490 -3.13 12.86 4.22
CA LEU A 490 -2.60 11.58 4.67
C LEU A 490 -3.30 11.15 5.96
N ALA A 491 -3.63 9.87 6.09
CA ALA A 491 -4.18 9.31 7.34
C ALA A 491 -3.85 7.82 7.49
N LEU A 492 -3.82 7.35 8.73
CA LEU A 492 -3.69 5.94 9.11
C LEU A 492 -5.03 5.52 9.71
N VAL A 493 -5.55 4.33 9.37
CA VAL A 493 -6.77 3.82 10.04
C VAL A 493 -6.46 3.42 11.49
N THR A 494 -7.43 3.59 12.39
CA THR A 494 -7.29 3.19 13.81
C THR A 494 -7.16 1.67 13.96
N SER A 495 -7.95 0.91 13.20
CA SER A 495 -7.98 -0.56 13.26
C SER A 495 -7.34 -1.19 12.01
N SER A 496 -6.07 -1.59 12.16
CA SER A 496 -5.31 -2.26 11.09
C SER A 496 -5.60 -3.77 10.99
N GLU A 497 -5.67 -4.31 9.77
CA GLU A 497 -5.65 -5.76 9.57
C GLU A 497 -4.32 -6.36 10.05
N MET A 498 -4.37 -7.44 10.84
CA MET A 498 -3.15 -8.14 11.26
C MET A 498 -2.36 -8.67 10.05
N ARG A 499 -1.08 -8.29 9.98
CA ARG A 499 -0.18 -8.72 8.90
C ARG A 499 0.10 -10.23 8.96
N ASN A 500 -0.48 -10.94 7.99
CA ASN A 500 -0.19 -12.36 7.78
C ASN A 500 1.06 -12.51 6.89
N PRO A 501 2.13 -13.19 7.37
CA PRO A 501 3.37 -13.40 6.62
C PRO A 501 3.23 -14.55 5.60
N ILE A 502 2.23 -14.43 4.72
CA ILE A 502 1.97 -15.40 3.66
C ILE A 502 2.80 -15.02 2.42
N LYS A 503 3.24 -16.04 1.65
CA LYS A 503 3.86 -15.85 0.33
C LYS A 503 2.90 -15.07 -0.57
N ALA A 504 3.35 -14.00 -1.21
CA ALA A 504 2.48 -13.23 -2.10
C ALA A 504 1.88 -14.11 -3.21
N PRO A 505 0.57 -14.02 -3.45
CA PRO A 505 -0.08 -14.65 -4.60
C PRO A 505 0.57 -14.28 -5.93
N ASN A 506 0.43 -15.17 -6.91
CA ASN A 506 0.79 -14.90 -8.31
C ASN A 506 -0.37 -14.29 -9.11
N PHE A 507 -1.46 -13.89 -8.44
CA PHE A 507 -2.61 -13.24 -9.04
C PHE A 507 -2.89 -11.87 -8.40
N SER A 508 -3.71 -11.10 -9.09
CA SER A 508 -4.26 -9.81 -8.70
C SER A 508 -5.74 -9.82 -9.04
N ILE A 509 -6.61 -9.45 -8.09
CA ILE A 509 -8.02 -9.23 -8.41
C ILE A 509 -8.25 -7.77 -8.76
N ASN A 510 -9.25 -7.50 -9.61
CA ASN A 510 -9.73 -6.15 -9.86
C ASN A 510 -11.26 -6.12 -10.00
N TRP A 511 -11.88 -5.18 -9.31
CA TRP A 511 -13.30 -4.85 -9.42
C TRP A 511 -13.45 -3.34 -9.56
N THR A 512 -14.39 -2.94 -10.42
CA THR A 512 -14.77 -1.56 -10.70
C THR A 512 -16.27 -1.43 -10.47
N TYR A 513 -16.73 -0.32 -9.88
CA TYR A 513 -18.15 -0.01 -9.76
C TYR A 513 -18.86 -0.07 -11.12
N GLY A 514 -20.03 -0.71 -11.15
CA GLY A 514 -20.79 -1.00 -12.38
C GLY A 514 -20.46 -2.34 -13.06
N ASN A 515 -19.34 -2.98 -12.74
CA ASN A 515 -19.05 -4.35 -13.19
C ASN A 515 -19.67 -5.38 -12.22
N ALA A 516 -20.43 -6.33 -12.77
CA ALA A 516 -21.05 -7.41 -11.98
C ALA A 516 -20.01 -8.36 -11.36
N GLU A 517 -19.05 -8.84 -12.16
CA GLU A 517 -18.05 -9.82 -11.73
C GLU A 517 -16.67 -9.20 -11.45
N VAL A 518 -15.95 -9.78 -10.49
CA VAL A 518 -14.52 -9.52 -10.24
C VAL A 518 -13.67 -10.19 -11.32
N GLU A 519 -12.64 -9.49 -11.81
CA GLU A 519 -11.69 -10.07 -12.78
C GLU A 519 -10.40 -10.46 -12.06
N ILE A 520 -9.92 -11.67 -12.33
CA ILE A 520 -8.69 -12.21 -11.74
C ILE A 520 -7.60 -12.29 -12.82
N ILE A 521 -6.50 -11.58 -12.58
CA ILE A 521 -5.35 -11.45 -13.46
C ILE A 521 -4.21 -12.32 -12.90
N ASN A 522 -3.59 -13.14 -13.75
CA ASN A 522 -2.31 -13.75 -13.44
C ASN A 522 -1.23 -12.66 -13.55
N SER A 523 -0.65 -12.29 -12.42
CA SER A 523 0.31 -11.18 -12.33
C SER A 523 1.62 -11.44 -13.06
N ILE A 524 1.95 -12.70 -13.38
CA ILE A 524 3.15 -13.09 -14.14
C ILE A 524 2.94 -12.80 -15.63
N THR A 525 1.76 -13.10 -16.19
CA THR A 525 1.44 -12.91 -17.61
C THR A 525 0.74 -11.60 -17.93
N GLY A 526 0.20 -10.91 -16.91
CA GLY A 526 -0.58 -9.69 -17.07
C GLY A 526 -1.93 -9.89 -17.78
N LYS A 527 -2.38 -11.14 -17.96
CA LYS A 527 -3.66 -11.53 -18.57
C LYS A 527 -4.58 -12.17 -17.54
N THR A 528 -5.86 -12.35 -17.85
CA THR A 528 -6.79 -13.06 -16.94
C THR A 528 -6.36 -14.52 -16.73
N ILE A 529 -6.89 -15.17 -15.69
CA ILE A 529 -6.65 -16.61 -15.43
C ILE A 529 -7.07 -17.51 -16.60
N HIS A 530 -8.01 -17.05 -17.45
CA HIS A 530 -8.45 -17.72 -18.67
C HIS A 530 -7.64 -17.30 -19.92
N ASN A 531 -6.47 -16.69 -19.73
CA ASN A 531 -5.58 -16.13 -20.77
C ASN A 531 -6.24 -15.08 -21.70
N LYS A 532 -7.40 -14.54 -21.30
CA LYS A 532 -8.09 -13.45 -22.02
C LYS A 532 -7.47 -12.10 -21.68
N ILE A 533 -7.66 -11.13 -22.56
CA ILE A 533 -7.23 -9.75 -22.40
C ILE A 533 -8.07 -9.12 -21.28
N SER A 534 -7.41 -8.49 -20.31
CA SER A 534 -8.08 -7.86 -19.17
C SER A 534 -8.67 -6.49 -19.55
N ARG A 535 -9.83 -6.15 -18.98
CA ARG A 535 -10.50 -4.84 -19.20
C ARG A 535 -9.64 -3.63 -18.84
N ILE A 536 -8.67 -3.79 -17.94
CA ILE A 536 -7.76 -2.72 -17.50
C ILE A 536 -6.41 -2.68 -18.26
N THR A 537 -6.29 -3.36 -19.41
CA THR A 537 -5.10 -3.33 -20.28
C THR A 537 -4.97 -2.01 -21.07
N LYS A 538 -3.84 -1.80 -21.78
CA LYS A 538 -3.69 -0.61 -22.64
C LYS A 538 -4.66 -0.67 -23.82
N GLN A 539 -4.78 -1.86 -24.42
CA GLN A 539 -5.60 -2.10 -25.61
C GLN A 539 -7.08 -1.85 -25.32
N SER A 540 -7.61 -2.38 -24.20
CA SER A 540 -8.99 -2.13 -23.79
C SER A 540 -9.28 -0.64 -23.55
N PHE A 541 -8.38 0.09 -22.87
CA PHE A 541 -8.55 1.54 -22.71
C PHE A 541 -8.45 2.31 -24.03
N PHE A 542 -7.60 1.89 -24.96
CA PHE A 542 -7.50 2.54 -26.27
C PHE A 542 -8.75 2.33 -27.14
N ALA A 543 -9.33 1.13 -27.11
CA ALA A 543 -10.60 0.84 -27.77
C ALA A 543 -11.75 1.68 -27.19
N ARG A 544 -11.82 1.82 -25.85
CA ARG A 544 -12.82 2.67 -25.19
C ARG A 544 -12.61 4.15 -25.52
N TYR A 545 -11.37 4.61 -25.62
CA TYR A 545 -11.03 5.98 -26.05
C TYR A 545 -11.45 6.25 -27.50
N ALA A 546 -11.20 5.31 -28.43
CA ALA A 546 -11.62 5.44 -29.82
C ALA A 546 -13.13 5.61 -29.98
N LYS A 547 -13.92 4.85 -29.21
CA LYS A 547 -15.39 5.02 -29.16
C LYS A 547 -15.81 6.37 -28.59
N LEU A 548 -15.10 6.90 -27.58
CA LEU A 548 -15.42 8.21 -27.03
C LEU A 548 -15.14 9.34 -28.02
N ILE A 549 -13.93 9.45 -28.58
CA ILE A 549 -13.57 10.64 -29.41
C ILE A 549 -14.36 10.76 -30.72
N SER A 550 -14.99 9.68 -31.17
CA SER A 550 -15.85 9.67 -32.37
C SER A 550 -17.32 10.01 -32.05
N GLN A 551 -17.78 9.80 -30.81
CA GLN A 551 -19.20 9.86 -30.44
C GLN A 551 -19.55 10.92 -29.37
N LEU A 552 -18.59 11.32 -28.53
CA LEU A 552 -18.84 12.19 -27.38
C LEU A 552 -19.18 13.64 -27.84
N PRO A 553 -20.24 14.27 -27.30
CA PRO A 553 -20.64 15.60 -27.74
C PRO A 553 -19.64 16.67 -27.32
N LEU A 554 -19.59 17.76 -28.11
CA LEU A 554 -18.81 18.98 -27.89
C LEU A 554 -17.27 18.84 -27.86
N ILE A 555 -16.74 17.66 -28.16
CA ILE A 555 -15.30 17.47 -28.42
C ILE A 555 -15.01 17.63 -29.92
N GLU A 556 -13.79 18.04 -30.26
CA GLU A 556 -13.28 17.95 -31.63
C GLU A 556 -13.31 16.50 -32.11
N LYS A 557 -14.32 16.17 -32.92
CA LYS A 557 -14.51 14.83 -33.45
C LYS A 557 -13.35 14.46 -34.37
N ARG A 558 -12.63 13.38 -34.02
CA ARG A 558 -11.71 12.71 -34.95
C ARG A 558 -12.48 11.58 -35.60
N ALA A 559 -12.66 11.65 -36.93
CA ALA A 559 -13.40 10.64 -37.69
C ALA A 559 -12.77 9.24 -37.59
N THR A 560 -11.44 9.21 -37.46
CA THR A 560 -10.61 7.99 -37.39
C THR A 560 -9.46 8.17 -36.39
N ILE A 561 -8.97 7.04 -35.85
CA ILE A 561 -7.65 6.97 -35.20
C ILE A 561 -6.70 6.31 -36.19
N ASP A 562 -5.96 7.13 -36.92
CA ASP A 562 -5.01 6.67 -37.95
C ASP A 562 -3.58 6.52 -37.42
N CYS A 563 -3.36 6.78 -36.12
CA CYS A 563 -2.06 6.75 -35.46
C CYS A 563 -2.00 5.73 -34.31
N ASP A 564 -0.79 5.34 -33.91
CA ASP A 564 -0.60 4.34 -32.86
C ASP A 564 -0.94 4.86 -31.44
N TYR A 565 -1.08 3.95 -30.48
CA TYR A 565 -1.38 4.29 -29.08
C TYR A 565 -0.32 5.21 -28.42
N GLY A 566 0.93 5.15 -28.85
CA GLY A 566 2.02 6.04 -28.44
C GLY A 566 1.87 7.44 -29.00
N GLU A 567 1.64 7.55 -30.31
CA GLU A 567 1.43 8.80 -31.06
C GLU A 567 0.18 9.54 -30.58
N MET A 568 -0.95 8.85 -30.43
CA MET A 568 -2.17 9.44 -29.89
C MET A 568 -1.92 10.05 -28.51
N LYS A 569 -1.15 9.37 -27.65
CA LYS A 569 -0.75 9.93 -26.35
C LYS A 569 0.22 11.09 -26.46
N ALA A 570 1.12 11.09 -27.45
CA ALA A 570 2.04 12.20 -27.70
C ALA A 570 1.32 13.48 -28.15
N SER A 571 0.19 13.36 -28.85
CA SER A 571 -0.65 14.49 -29.30
C SER A 571 -1.31 15.30 -28.16
N VAL A 572 -1.32 14.80 -26.92
CA VAL A 572 -1.88 15.51 -25.77
C VAL A 572 -0.81 16.40 -25.13
N HIS A 573 -0.61 17.58 -25.72
CA HIS A 573 0.59 18.39 -25.52
C HIS A 573 0.79 18.88 -24.07
N GLU A 574 -0.21 19.45 -23.40
CA GLU A 574 -0.08 19.95 -22.02
C GLU A 574 0.29 18.81 -21.06
N TYR A 575 -0.31 17.62 -21.24
CA TYR A 575 0.04 16.43 -20.48
C TYR A 575 1.50 16.01 -20.70
N GLN A 576 2.02 16.10 -21.93
CA GLN A 576 3.43 15.77 -22.20
C GLN A 576 4.38 16.82 -21.62
N ILE A 577 4.03 18.11 -21.67
CA ILE A 577 4.81 19.21 -21.08
C ILE A 577 4.89 19.03 -19.56
N ALA A 578 3.75 18.88 -18.87
CA ALA A 578 3.71 18.63 -17.43
C ALA A 578 4.49 17.36 -17.04
N LYS A 579 4.44 16.32 -17.87
CA LYS A 579 5.19 15.06 -17.68
C LYS A 579 6.70 15.21 -17.88
N GLN A 580 7.11 16.03 -18.85
CA GLN A 580 8.52 16.35 -19.06
C GLN A 580 9.06 17.14 -17.87
N GLU A 581 8.33 18.15 -17.42
CA GLU A 581 8.69 18.97 -16.28
C GLU A 581 8.82 18.15 -14.98
N LEU A 582 7.87 17.27 -14.68
CA LEU A 582 7.99 16.29 -13.58
C LEU A 582 9.30 15.48 -13.66
N PHE A 583 9.69 15.03 -14.85
CA PHE A 583 10.93 14.27 -15.03
C PHE A 583 12.17 15.15 -14.90
N THR A 584 12.08 16.43 -15.27
CA THR A 584 13.14 17.42 -15.03
C THR A 584 13.27 17.75 -13.54
N ALA A 585 12.17 17.86 -12.80
CA ALA A 585 12.18 18.09 -11.35
C ALA A 585 12.93 16.96 -10.59
N PHE A 586 12.62 15.69 -10.88
CA PHE A 586 13.37 14.55 -10.31
C PHE A 586 14.88 14.60 -10.63
N LYS A 587 15.28 15.12 -11.80
CA LYS A 587 16.70 15.31 -12.16
C LYS A 587 17.36 16.45 -11.38
N ARG A 588 16.64 17.57 -11.19
CA ARG A 588 17.15 18.77 -10.50
C ARG A 588 17.39 18.53 -9.00
N GLU A 589 16.64 17.60 -8.40
CA GLU A 589 16.79 17.15 -7.00
C GLU A 589 17.76 15.95 -6.85
N ASP A 590 18.49 15.55 -7.90
CA ASP A 590 19.37 14.34 -7.94
C ASP A 590 18.69 13.03 -7.46
N LEU A 591 17.40 12.88 -7.76
CA LEU A 591 16.60 11.70 -7.37
C LEU A 591 16.69 10.56 -8.41
N GLY A 592 17.63 10.66 -9.36
CA GLY A 592 17.81 9.71 -10.46
C GLY A 592 16.93 10.01 -11.68
N HIS A 593 16.72 9.01 -12.54
CA HIS A 593 16.01 9.17 -13.81
C HIS A 593 14.75 8.31 -13.89
N TRP A 594 13.67 8.86 -14.45
CA TRP A 594 12.44 8.08 -14.65
C TRP A 594 12.62 7.06 -15.78
N LEU A 595 12.68 5.77 -15.42
CA LEU A 595 12.80 4.71 -16.42
C LEU A 595 11.50 4.53 -17.22
N LYS A 596 11.64 4.57 -18.53
CA LYS A 596 10.59 4.24 -19.50
C LYS A 596 10.64 2.74 -19.82
N LYS A 597 9.50 2.18 -20.24
CA LYS A 597 9.44 0.87 -20.88
C LYS A 597 9.88 0.97 -22.35
N PRO A 598 10.29 -0.15 -22.97
CA PRO A 598 10.46 -0.25 -24.42
C PRO A 598 9.32 0.45 -25.17
N ILE A 599 9.66 1.22 -26.21
CA ILE A 599 8.73 2.09 -26.95
C ILE A 599 7.67 1.27 -27.68
N GLU A 600 8.07 0.10 -28.17
CA GLU A 600 7.33 -0.92 -28.92
C GLU A 600 6.03 -1.34 -28.22
N GLN A 601 5.97 -1.27 -26.88
CA GLN A 601 4.75 -1.51 -26.08
C GLN A 601 3.66 -0.42 -26.21
N ASN A 602 3.93 0.61 -26.99
CA ASN A 602 2.96 1.64 -27.35
C ASN A 602 2.75 1.73 -28.86
N GLN A 603 3.58 1.06 -29.67
CA GLN A 603 3.50 1.05 -31.13
C GLN A 603 2.52 -0.02 -31.60
N PHE A 604 1.24 0.18 -31.25
CA PHE A 604 0.15 -0.67 -31.69
C PHE A 604 -1.09 0.16 -32.01
N SER A 605 -1.75 -0.21 -33.09
CA SER A 605 -3.09 0.26 -33.46
C SER A 605 -4.15 -0.68 -32.90
N LEU A 606 -5.41 -0.26 -32.94
CA LEU A 606 -6.52 -1.19 -32.70
C LEU A 606 -6.67 -2.15 -33.89
N PRO A 607 -7.07 -3.42 -33.66
CA PRO A 607 -7.48 -4.28 -34.76
C PRO A 607 -8.69 -3.64 -35.47
N GLN A 608 -8.69 -3.72 -36.80
CA GLN A 608 -9.77 -3.27 -37.68
C GLN A 608 -11.00 -4.17 -37.53
#